data_AF-C6T9Q2-F1
#
_entry.id   AF-C6T9Q2-F1
#
_cell.length_a   1.000
_cell.length_b   1.000
_cell.length_c   1.000
_cell.angle_alpha   90.00
_cell.angle_beta   90.00
_cell.angle_gamma   90.00
#
_symmetry.space_group_name_H-M   'P 1'
#
loop_
_entity.id
_entity.type
_entity.pdbx_description
1 polymer ?
#
loop_
_entity_poly.entity_id
_entity_poly.type
_entity_poly.pdbx_seq_one_letter_code
_entity_poly.pdbx_strand_id
1 'polypeptide(L)'
;MPCCHGAGGLAGQYRFGGRSGASVVFLGIAKLVLALVFGNSLGRILGQFPIGILGVLLLFAGIELAMAAKDMNTKQESFVMLVCAAVSLTGSSAALGFFVGIVLYLLLKLREVECRGFGFCGSNHTKSSLEDEQASLIA
;
A
#
# COMPACT_ATOMS: atom_id res chain seq x y z
N MET A 1 -15.23 4.20 -14.07
CA MET A 1 -14.38 4.14 -12.87
C MET A 1 -13.26 5.16 -13.01
N PRO A 2 -12.88 5.88 -11.95
CA PRO A 2 -11.65 6.68 -11.96
C PRO A 2 -10.44 5.77 -12.19
N CYS A 3 -9.46 6.21 -12.98
CA CYS A 3 -8.31 5.41 -13.40
C CYS A 3 -7.00 6.01 -12.89
N CYS A 4 -6.04 5.15 -12.53
CA CYS A 4 -4.67 5.50 -12.19
C CYS A 4 -3.67 4.79 -13.14
N HIS A 5 -2.37 5.10 -13.02
CA HIS A 5 -1.35 4.59 -13.94
C HIS A 5 -1.15 3.07 -13.91
N GLY A 6 -1.60 2.35 -12.87
CA GLY A 6 -1.52 0.88 -12.83
C GLY A 6 -0.07 0.36 -12.88
N ALA A 7 0.73 0.72 -11.88
CA ALA A 7 2.18 0.45 -11.85
C ALA A 7 2.58 -1.01 -12.12
N GLY A 8 1.84 -2.00 -11.57
CA GLY A 8 2.17 -3.42 -11.75
C GLY A 8 2.07 -3.90 -13.20
N GLY A 9 1.06 -3.46 -13.95
CA GLY A 9 0.90 -3.81 -15.36
C GLY A 9 1.94 -3.12 -16.25
N LEU A 10 2.25 -1.86 -15.96
CA LEU A 10 3.29 -1.10 -16.66
C LEU A 10 4.69 -1.68 -16.42
N ALA A 11 4.99 -2.13 -15.19
CA ALA A 11 6.24 -2.81 -14.87
C ALA A 11 6.40 -4.11 -15.67
N GLY A 12 5.31 -4.84 -15.89
CA GLY A 12 5.29 -5.99 -16.79
C GLY A 12 5.66 -5.62 -18.22
N GLN A 13 5.02 -4.60 -18.79
CA GLN A 13 5.35 -4.12 -20.14
C GLN A 13 6.82 -3.70 -20.26
N TYR A 14 7.35 -3.03 -19.24
CA TYR A 14 8.76 -2.64 -19.19
C TYR A 14 9.70 -3.86 -19.18
N ARG A 15 9.39 -4.90 -18.38
CA ARG A 15 10.16 -6.15 -18.39
C ARG A 15 10.08 -6.92 -19.70
N PHE A 16 8.98 -6.81 -20.45
CA PHE A 16 8.85 -7.37 -21.79
C PHE A 16 9.46 -6.48 -22.90
N GLY A 17 10.20 -5.43 -22.56
CA GLY A 17 10.92 -4.58 -23.51
C GLY A 17 10.15 -3.35 -23.99
N GLY A 18 8.95 -3.08 -23.47
CA GLY A 18 8.20 -1.85 -23.74
C GLY A 18 8.86 -0.64 -23.09
N ARG A 19 9.52 0.22 -23.88
CA ARG A 19 10.20 1.43 -23.39
C ARG A 19 9.48 2.74 -23.72
N SER A 20 8.37 2.68 -24.44
CA SER A 20 7.59 3.85 -24.83
C SER A 20 6.11 3.70 -24.46
N GLY A 21 5.42 4.83 -24.28
CA GLY A 21 3.98 4.85 -24.03
C GLY A 21 3.14 4.27 -25.19
N ALA A 22 3.72 4.15 -26.39
CA ALA A 22 3.07 3.52 -27.53
C ALA A 22 2.73 2.04 -27.26
N SER A 23 3.51 1.35 -26.43
CA SER A 23 3.21 -0.04 -26.02
C SER A 23 1.88 -0.12 -25.27
N VAL A 24 1.62 0.82 -24.35
CA VAL A 24 0.37 0.90 -23.60
C VAL A 24 -0.80 1.23 -24.52
N VAL A 25 -0.62 2.17 -25.45
CA VAL A 25 -1.65 2.55 -26.44
C VAL A 25 -2.01 1.36 -27.33
N PHE A 26 -1.02 0.62 -27.83
CA PHE A 26 -1.25 -0.56 -28.67
C PHE A 26 -2.01 -1.65 -27.93
N LEU A 27 -1.65 -1.95 -26.67
CA LEU A 27 -2.40 -2.91 -25.85
C LEU A 27 -3.84 -2.44 -25.55
N GLY A 28 -4.04 -1.14 -25.34
CA GLY A 28 -5.37 -0.55 -25.19
C GLY A 28 -6.23 -0.72 -26.43
N ILE A 29 -5.69 -0.39 -27.61
CA ILE A 29 -6.37 -0.57 -28.90
C ILE A 29 -6.67 -2.04 -29.15
N ALA A 30 -5.69 -2.93 -28.94
CA ALA A 30 -5.88 -4.37 -29.12
C ALA A 30 -7.01 -4.91 -28.22
N LYS A 31 -7.06 -4.50 -26.94
CA LYS A 31 -8.13 -4.88 -26.02
C LYS A 31 -9.48 -4.31 -26.44
N LEU A 32 -9.52 -3.09 -26.98
CA LEU A 32 -10.74 -2.45 -27.47
C LEU A 32 -11.28 -3.16 -28.72
N VAL A 33 -10.43 -3.45 -29.70
CA VAL A 33 -10.81 -4.20 -30.91
C VAL A 33 -11.33 -5.59 -30.52
N LEU A 34 -10.60 -6.29 -29.64
CA LEU A 34 -11.00 -7.61 -29.17
C LEU A 34 -12.35 -7.58 -28.43
N ALA A 35 -12.58 -6.56 -27.60
CA ALA A 35 -13.86 -6.36 -26.92
C ALA A 35 -15.01 -5.99 -27.88
N LEU A 36 -14.77 -5.20 -28.93
CA LEU A 36 -15.80 -4.84 -29.91
C LEU A 36 -16.19 -6.01 -30.81
N VAL A 37 -15.22 -6.83 -31.24
CA VAL A 37 -15.48 -7.96 -32.14
C VAL A 37 -16.08 -9.15 -31.40
N PHE A 38 -15.60 -9.47 -30.19
CA PHE A 38 -16.01 -10.67 -29.45
C PHE A 38 -16.91 -10.41 -28.23
N GLY A 39 -17.09 -9.16 -27.81
CA GLY A 39 -17.92 -8.67 -26.70
C GLY A 39 -18.46 -9.72 -25.73
N ASN A 40 -19.65 -10.24 -26.02
CA ASN A 40 -20.39 -11.15 -25.13
C ASN A 40 -19.78 -12.58 -25.08
N SER A 41 -19.16 -13.04 -26.16
CA SER A 41 -18.46 -14.32 -26.20
C SER A 41 -17.19 -14.28 -25.37
N LEU A 42 -16.48 -13.16 -25.38
CA LEU A 42 -15.27 -12.96 -24.59
C LEU A 42 -15.57 -13.00 -23.09
N GLY A 43 -16.64 -12.34 -22.65
CA GLY A 43 -17.08 -12.38 -21.25
C GLY A 43 -17.37 -13.81 -20.74
N ARG A 44 -18.00 -14.66 -21.56
CA ARG A 44 -18.22 -16.07 -21.21
C ARG A 44 -16.93 -16.87 -21.10
N ILE A 45 -15.96 -16.63 -21.98
CA ILE A 45 -14.66 -17.30 -21.95
C ILE A 45 -13.85 -16.86 -20.72
N LEU A 46 -13.81 -15.55 -20.42
CA LEU A 46 -13.14 -15.05 -19.20
C LEU A 46 -13.83 -15.53 -17.93
N GLY A 47 -15.15 -15.76 -17.96
CA GLY A 47 -15.89 -16.34 -16.84
C GLY A 47 -15.52 -17.79 -16.52
N GLN A 48 -14.89 -18.52 -17.45
CA GLN A 48 -14.35 -19.86 -17.22
C GLN A 48 -12.93 -19.82 -16.60
N PHE A 49 -12.34 -18.64 -16.45
CA PHE A 49 -11.01 -18.52 -15.90
C PHE A 49 -11.02 -18.84 -14.40
N PRO A 50 -10.13 -19.73 -13.91
CA PRO A 50 -10.16 -20.17 -12.52
C PRO A 50 -9.86 -19.01 -11.57
N ILE A 51 -10.77 -18.79 -10.62
CA ILE A 51 -10.65 -17.73 -9.59
C ILE A 51 -9.37 -17.87 -8.76
N GLY A 52 -8.84 -19.08 -8.61
CA GLY A 52 -7.57 -19.32 -7.91
C GLY A 52 -6.38 -18.59 -8.55
N ILE A 53 -6.30 -18.55 -9.89
CA ILE A 53 -5.19 -17.85 -10.58
C ILE A 53 -5.32 -16.34 -10.39
N LEU A 54 -6.55 -15.80 -10.46
CA LEU A 54 -6.82 -14.39 -10.20
C LEU A 54 -6.40 -14.02 -8.76
N GLY A 55 -6.76 -14.86 -7.78
CA GLY A 55 -6.38 -14.68 -6.38
C GLY A 55 -4.86 -14.62 -6.18
N VAL A 56 -4.10 -15.56 -6.78
CA VAL A 56 -2.63 -15.58 -6.68
C VAL A 56 -2.00 -14.35 -7.33
N LEU A 57 -2.50 -13.92 -8.49
CA LEU A 57 -2.01 -12.70 -9.16
C LEU A 57 -2.27 -11.45 -8.32
N LEU A 58 -3.46 -11.34 -7.70
CA LEU A 58 -3.80 -10.24 -6.80
C LEU A 58 -2.95 -10.27 -5.53
N LEU A 59 -2.72 -11.45 -4.95
CA LEU A 59 -1.89 -11.62 -3.78
C LEU A 59 -0.45 -11.16 -4.07
N PHE A 60 0.13 -11.59 -5.18
CA PHE A 60 1.48 -11.16 -5.58
C PHE A 60 1.57 -9.65 -5.80
N ALA A 61 0.59 -9.05 -6.49
CA ALA A 61 0.53 -7.60 -6.66
C ALA A 61 0.39 -6.85 -5.32
N GLY A 62 -0.37 -7.42 -4.37
CA GLY A 62 -0.51 -6.87 -3.02
C GLY A 62 0.78 -6.95 -2.21
N ILE A 63 1.53 -8.06 -2.31
CA ILE A 63 2.83 -8.19 -1.66
C ILE A 63 3.83 -7.19 -2.23
N GLU A 64 3.93 -7.05 -3.55
CA GLU A 64 4.80 -6.05 -4.20
C GLU A 64 4.49 -4.63 -3.71
N LEU A 65 3.20 -4.28 -3.60
CA LEU A 65 2.79 -2.99 -3.06
C LEU A 65 3.13 -2.84 -1.57
N ALA A 66 2.98 -3.90 -0.78
CA ALA A 66 3.31 -3.91 0.64
C ALA A 66 4.83 -3.82 0.89
N MET A 67 5.66 -4.39 0.01
CA MET A 67 7.12 -4.28 0.11
C MET A 67 7.60 -2.83 -0.01
N ALA A 68 6.91 -2.00 -0.79
CA ALA A 68 7.20 -0.56 -0.87
C ALA A 68 7.02 0.15 0.48
N ALA A 69 6.13 -0.33 1.35
CA ALA A 69 5.96 0.21 2.70
C ALA A 69 7.15 -0.06 3.62
N LYS A 70 8.00 -1.05 3.31
CA LYS A 70 9.23 -1.33 4.07
C LYS A 70 10.38 -0.37 3.75
N ASP A 71 10.34 0.30 2.60
CA ASP A 71 11.39 1.23 2.16
C ASP A 71 11.24 2.64 2.78
N MET A 72 10.32 2.79 3.75
CA MET A 72 10.14 4.02 4.49
C MET A 72 11.29 4.23 5.47
N ASN A 73 11.99 5.36 5.32
CA ASN A 73 13.24 5.64 6.05
C ASN A 73 13.04 5.99 7.54
N THR A 74 11.81 6.25 8.00
CA THR A 74 11.53 6.60 9.40
C THR A 74 10.42 5.75 10.00
N LYS A 75 10.47 5.55 11.32
CA LYS A 75 9.45 4.81 12.08
C LYS A 75 8.08 5.50 12.08
N GLN A 76 8.05 6.82 11.91
CA GLN A 76 6.81 7.58 11.88
C GLN A 76 6.06 7.40 10.55
N GLU A 77 6.79 7.45 9.43
CA GLU A 77 6.22 7.27 8.11
C GLU A 77 5.67 5.84 7.89
N SER A 78 6.38 4.83 8.39
CA SER A 78 5.91 3.44 8.34
C SER A 78 4.67 3.21 9.23
N PHE A 79 4.59 3.88 10.38
CA PHE A 79 3.39 3.86 11.23
C PHE A 79 2.18 4.48 10.53
N VAL A 80 2.34 5.65 9.88
CA VAL A 80 1.26 6.30 9.12
C VAL A 80 0.76 5.41 7.98
N MET A 81 1.67 4.80 7.23
CA MET A 81 1.33 3.84 6.16
C MET A 81 0.55 2.63 6.68
N LEU A 82 0.98 2.02 7.80
CA LEU A 82 0.27 0.89 8.41
C LEU A 82 -1.12 1.27 8.91
N VAL A 83 -1.27 2.42 9.57
CA VAL A 83 -2.58 2.90 10.05
C VAL A 83 -3.51 3.20 8.88
N CYS A 84 -3.01 3.87 7.83
CA CYS A 84 -3.76 4.12 6.60
C CYS A 84 -4.27 2.82 5.97
N ALA A 85 -3.42 1.80 5.86
CA ALA A 85 -3.79 0.49 5.32
C ALA A 85 -4.83 -0.23 6.21
N ALA A 86 -4.62 -0.26 7.52
CA ALA A 86 -5.53 -0.90 8.47
C ALA A 86 -6.93 -0.26 8.43
N VAL A 87 -7.00 1.08 8.45
CA VAL A 87 -8.27 1.82 8.37
C VAL A 87 -8.94 1.63 7.01
N SER A 88 -8.17 1.54 5.92
CA SER A 88 -8.73 1.27 4.58
C SER A 88 -9.40 -0.12 4.51
N LEU A 89 -8.79 -1.12 5.15
CA LEU A 89 -9.32 -2.49 5.19
C LEU A 89 -10.54 -2.62 6.10
N THR A 90 -10.50 -2.03 7.29
CA THR A 90 -11.63 -2.07 8.24
C THR A 90 -12.78 -1.16 7.81
N GLY A 91 -12.48 0.03 7.31
CA GLY A 91 -13.45 1.05 6.88
C GLY A 91 -14.02 0.84 5.48
N SER A 92 -13.66 -0.27 4.81
CA SER A 92 -14.10 -0.62 3.44
C SER A 92 -13.94 0.49 2.40
N SER A 93 -13.05 1.44 2.65
CA SER A 93 -12.86 2.62 1.80
C SER A 93 -11.44 3.17 1.89
N ALA A 94 -10.78 3.26 0.74
CA ALA A 94 -9.46 3.88 0.64
C ALA A 94 -9.47 5.37 0.99
N ALA A 95 -10.62 6.05 0.81
CA ALA A 95 -10.78 7.46 1.16
C ALA A 95 -10.65 7.71 2.67
N LEU A 96 -11.24 6.85 3.51
CA LEU A 96 -11.14 6.98 4.97
C LEU A 96 -9.71 6.74 5.44
N GLY A 97 -9.04 5.71 4.91
CA GLY A 97 -7.63 5.46 5.24
C GLY A 97 -6.73 6.62 4.85
N PHE A 98 -6.93 7.20 3.65
CA PHE A 98 -6.18 8.38 3.20
C PHE A 98 -6.40 9.59 4.13
N PHE A 99 -7.64 9.88 4.51
CA PHE A 99 -7.96 10.99 5.39
C PHE A 99 -7.35 10.81 6.79
N VAL A 100 -7.51 9.63 7.40
CA VAL A 100 -6.91 9.33 8.71
C VAL A 100 -5.39 9.37 8.65
N GLY A 101 -4.79 8.87 7.56
CA GLY A 101 -3.35 8.96 7.32
C GLY A 101 -2.83 10.40 7.26
N ILE A 102 -3.52 11.30 6.55
CA ILE A 102 -3.18 12.73 6.51
C ILE A 102 -3.26 13.37 7.90
N VAL A 103 -4.36 13.14 8.62
CA VAL A 103 -4.56 13.71 9.96
C VAL A 103 -3.45 13.25 10.91
N LEU A 104 -3.12 11.95 10.87
CA LEU A 104 -2.06 11.38 11.71
C LEU A 104 -0.67 11.93 11.35
N TYR A 105 -0.35 12.05 10.06
CA TYR A 105 0.90 12.66 9.58
C TYR A 105 1.04 14.10 10.06
N LEU A 106 -0.02 14.91 9.93
CA LEU A 106 -0.02 16.29 10.38
C LEU A 106 0.17 16.42 11.90
N LEU A 107 -0.48 15.55 12.68
CA LEU A 107 -0.32 15.55 14.14
C LEU A 107 1.12 15.19 14.56
N LEU A 108 1.71 14.17 13.94
CA LEU A 108 3.11 13.80 14.18
C LEU A 108 4.06 14.95 13.83
N LYS A 109 3.84 15.59 12.68
CA LYS A 109 4.65 16.72 12.22
C LYS A 109 4.53 17.95 13.13
N LEU A 110 3.32 18.25 13.62
CA LEU A 110 3.10 19.33 14.58
C LEU A 110 3.82 19.06 15.90
N ARG A 111 3.78 17.82 16.40
CA ARG A 111 4.53 17.43 17.62
C ARG A 111 6.03 17.60 17.46
N GLU A 112 6.60 17.23 16.31
CA GLU A 112 8.03 17.41 16.05
C GLU A 112 8.44 18.89 15.98
N VAL A 113 7.59 19.75 15.39
CA VAL A 113 7.83 21.19 15.30
C VAL A 113 7.72 21.85 16.68
N GLU A 114 6.73 21.45 17.49
CA GLU A 114 6.57 21.95 18.86
C GLU A 114 7.78 21.59 19.73
N CYS A 115 8.29 20.35 19.64
CA CYS A 115 9.51 19.94 20.34
C CYS A 115 10.79 20.66 19.83
N ARG A 116 10.81 21.16 18.58
CA ARG A 116 11.91 21.96 18.04
C ARG A 116 11.81 23.45 18.39
N GLY A 117 10.59 24.00 18.49
CA GLY A 117 10.34 25.39 18.89
C GLY A 117 10.48 25.62 20.39
N PHE A 118 10.21 24.58 21.19
CA PHE A 118 10.29 24.62 22.66
C PHE A 118 11.60 23.99 23.18
N GLY A 119 12.73 24.44 22.63
CA GLY A 119 14.08 24.18 23.16
C GLY A 119 14.36 24.85 24.51
N PHE A 120 13.35 24.96 25.38
CA PHE A 120 13.53 25.22 26.79
C PHE A 120 12.50 24.42 27.60
N CYS A 121 13.04 23.58 28.48
CA CYS A 121 12.40 22.94 29.64
C CYS A 121 11.82 21.52 29.49
N GLY A 122 12.51 20.57 30.13
CA GLY A 122 11.97 19.31 30.65
C GLY A 122 11.91 18.16 29.65
N SER A 123 12.82 17.17 29.64
CA SER A 123 12.99 16.13 30.69
C SER A 123 11.64 15.55 31.13
N ASN A 124 11.36 14.26 31.17
CA ASN A 124 12.09 13.04 30.93
C ASN A 124 11.03 11.94 31.11
N HIS A 125 11.20 10.80 30.42
CA HIS A 125 11.01 9.48 31.00
C HIS A 125 9.69 9.14 31.77
N THR A 126 8.88 8.26 31.17
CA THR A 126 8.22 7.19 31.95
C THR A 126 8.39 5.87 31.20
N LYS A 127 9.58 5.27 31.35
CA LYS A 127 9.61 3.82 31.57
C LYS A 127 9.09 3.59 32.98
N SER A 128 8.10 2.73 33.11
CA SER A 128 7.95 1.81 34.24
C SER A 128 6.71 0.95 34.01
N SER A 129 6.65 -0.33 34.29
CA SER A 129 7.53 -1.27 35.01
C SER A 129 6.60 -2.48 35.30
N LEU A 130 7.00 -3.71 35.52
CA LEU A 130 8.29 -4.40 35.69
C LEU A 130 7.93 -5.89 35.85
N GLU A 131 8.94 -6.74 35.70
CA GLU A 131 9.09 -7.98 36.49
C GLU A 131 8.11 -9.13 36.25
N ASP A 132 8.44 -9.95 35.24
CA ASP A 132 8.58 -11.41 35.37
C ASP A 132 9.76 -11.72 34.41
N GLU A 133 10.96 -12.21 34.76
CA GLU A 133 11.39 -12.99 35.89
C GLU A 133 12.92 -13.11 35.80
N GLN A 134 13.67 -12.19 36.42
CA GLN A 134 15.02 -12.50 36.93
C GLN A 134 14.87 -12.90 38.40
N ALA A 135 14.12 -13.98 38.66
CA ALA A 135 13.92 -14.51 40.02
C ALA A 135 13.68 -16.03 40.09
N SER A 136 14.15 -16.78 39.09
CA SER A 136 14.75 -18.10 39.32
C SER A 136 16.27 -17.90 39.24
N LEU A 137 16.88 -17.05 40.09
CA LEU A 137 17.47 -17.48 41.36
C LEU A 137 18.14 -18.86 41.24
N ILE A 138 19.46 -18.79 41.03
CA ILE A 138 20.48 -19.65 41.65
C ILE A 138 19.89 -20.95 42.23
N ALA A 139 19.87 -21.96 41.36
CA ALA A 139 20.14 -23.35 41.69
C ALA A 139 21.16 -23.86 40.66
#